data_AF-A0A4Q5M438-F1
#
_entry.id   AF-A0A4Q5M438-F1
#
_cell.length_a   1.000
_cell.length_b   1.000
_cell.length_c   1.000
_cell.angle_alpha   90.00
_cell.angle_beta   90.00
_cell.angle_gamma   90.00
#
_symmetry.space_group_name_H-M   'P 1'
#
loop_
_entity.id
_entity.type
_entity.pdbx_description
1 polymer ?
#
loop_
_entity_poly.entity_id
_entity_poly.type
_entity_poly.pdbx_seq_one_letter_code
_entity_poly.pdbx_strand_id
1 'polypeptide(L)'
;MLRKWLSIGADFELVFPRDKFNNSTGLAIKPFARFYALNRPEWRLYFESGGGLVYFFDEFPTSNDRDSRLGTRLNGITKYGLGSEVNITSKTYLLAGVRHLHISNGNTSGVERNPSHDSNGFFIGFSYNL
;
A
#
# COMPACT_ATOMS: atom_id res chain seq x y z
N MET A 1 8.97 -0.84 -26.13
CA MET A 1 8.96 0.58 -25.67
C MET A 1 8.13 0.81 -24.40
N LEU A 2 7.05 0.05 -24.12
CA LEU A 2 6.25 0.19 -22.87
C LEU A 2 7.06 0.04 -21.55
N ARG A 3 8.04 -0.88 -21.52
CA ARG A 3 8.86 -1.16 -20.33
C ARG A 3 9.66 0.03 -19.79
N LYS A 4 9.86 1.11 -20.58
CA LYS A 4 10.50 2.33 -20.09
C LYS A 4 9.60 3.13 -19.15
N TRP A 5 8.29 3.04 -19.31
CA TRP A 5 7.33 3.91 -18.62
C TRP A 5 6.45 3.15 -17.65
N LEU A 6 6.56 1.83 -17.62
CA LEU A 6 5.74 0.96 -16.80
C LEU A 6 6.62 -0.08 -16.09
N SER A 7 6.41 -0.22 -14.78
CA SER A 7 6.85 -1.35 -13.98
C SER A 7 5.62 -2.04 -13.42
N ILE A 8 5.61 -3.37 -13.46
CA ILE A 8 4.60 -4.20 -12.83
C ILE A 8 5.32 -5.22 -11.94
N GLY A 9 4.69 -5.59 -10.84
CA GLY A 9 5.28 -6.54 -9.91
C GLY A 9 4.30 -6.97 -8.84
N ALA A 10 4.83 -7.62 -7.82
CA ALA A 10 4.11 -8.00 -6.62
C ALA A 10 4.85 -7.46 -5.39
N ASP A 11 4.09 -6.95 -4.43
CA ASP A 11 4.58 -6.48 -3.14
C ASP A 11 4.16 -7.45 -2.05
N PHE A 12 5.07 -7.68 -1.11
CA PHE A 12 4.84 -8.38 0.14
C PHE A 12 5.07 -7.39 1.27
N GLU A 13 4.10 -7.22 2.16
CA GLU A 13 4.14 -6.17 3.18
C GLU A 13 3.82 -6.72 4.57
N LEU A 14 4.52 -6.19 5.57
CA LEU A 14 4.10 -6.21 6.97
C LEU A 14 3.32 -4.93 7.26
N VAL A 15 2.10 -5.08 7.79
CA VAL A 15 1.20 -3.96 8.07
C VAL A 15 1.00 -3.84 9.58
N PHE A 16 1.25 -2.66 10.14
CA PHE A 16 1.19 -2.39 11.58
C PHE A 16 0.27 -1.20 11.87
N PRO A 17 -1.06 -1.33 11.78
CA PRO A 17 -1.98 -0.30 12.27
C PRO A 17 -1.75 -0.08 13.76
N ARG A 18 -1.36 1.14 14.14
CA ARG A 18 -1.09 1.56 15.51
C ARG A 18 -1.76 2.91 15.72
N ASP A 19 -2.95 2.89 16.32
CA ASP A 19 -3.68 4.09 16.69
C ASP A 19 -4.44 3.88 18.02
N LYS A 20 -5.32 4.81 18.40
CA LYS A 20 -6.09 4.74 19.65
C LYS A 20 -6.97 3.48 19.74
N PHE A 21 -7.44 2.96 18.60
CA PHE A 21 -8.41 1.86 18.51
C PHE A 21 -7.76 0.58 17.96
N ASN A 22 -6.90 0.72 16.96
CA ASN A 22 -6.28 -0.40 16.26
C ASN A 22 -4.86 -0.70 16.78
N ASN A 23 -4.61 -1.96 17.11
CA ASN A 23 -3.28 -2.48 17.42
C ASN A 23 -3.18 -3.93 16.93
N SER A 24 -2.89 -4.10 15.63
CA SER A 24 -2.86 -5.42 14.98
C SER A 24 -1.67 -5.54 14.04
N THR A 25 -1.23 -6.75 13.74
CA THR A 25 -0.18 -6.99 12.74
C THR A 25 -0.77 -7.81 11.60
N GLY A 26 -0.43 -7.46 10.37
CA GLY A 26 -0.92 -8.16 9.18
C GLY A 26 0.16 -8.43 8.15
N LEU A 27 -0.13 -9.43 7.32
CA LEU A 27 0.68 -9.83 6.17
C LEU A 27 -0.13 -9.53 4.91
N ALA A 28 0.45 -8.80 3.96
CA ALA A 28 -0.22 -8.47 2.71
C ALA A 28 0.56 -8.96 1.50
N ILE A 29 -0.19 -9.31 0.46
CA ILE A 29 0.33 -9.54 -0.89
C ILE A 29 -0.53 -8.77 -1.88
N LYS A 30 0.09 -8.03 -2.79
CA LYS A 30 -0.62 -7.32 -3.85
C LYS A 30 0.18 -7.21 -5.14
N PRO A 31 -0.42 -7.40 -6.33
CA PRO A 31 0.15 -6.84 -7.54
C PRO A 31 0.19 -5.31 -7.47
N PHE A 32 1.15 -4.72 -8.18
CA PHE A 32 1.20 -3.29 -8.41
C PHE A 32 1.54 -2.97 -9.87
N ALA A 33 1.14 -1.77 -10.28
CA ALA A 33 1.60 -1.11 -11.49
C ALA A 33 2.13 0.27 -11.14
N ARG A 34 3.29 0.62 -11.69
CA ARG A 34 3.96 1.91 -11.53
C ARG A 34 4.17 2.53 -12.90
N PHE A 35 3.55 3.67 -13.13
CA PHE A 35 3.69 4.48 -14.33
C PHE A 35 4.65 5.65 -14.07
N TYR A 36 5.73 5.73 -14.83
CA TYR A 36 6.70 6.81 -14.73
C TYR A 36 6.25 8.00 -15.59
N ALA A 37 5.76 9.07 -14.98
CA ALA A 37 5.42 10.29 -15.71
C ALA A 37 6.69 11.01 -16.21
N LEU A 38 7.78 10.92 -15.44
CA LEU A 38 9.10 11.43 -15.82
C LEU A 38 10.13 10.33 -15.58
N ASN A 39 10.93 10.03 -16.60
CA ASN A 39 11.92 8.96 -16.55
C ASN A 39 13.29 9.47 -17.04
N ARG A 40 14.06 10.09 -16.14
CA ARG A 40 15.44 10.53 -16.40
C ARG A 40 16.43 9.53 -15.79
N PRO A 41 17.67 9.44 -16.30
CA PRO A 41 18.69 8.54 -15.75
C PRO A 41 19.01 8.79 -14.27
N GLU A 42 18.97 10.06 -13.84
CA GLU A 42 19.33 10.51 -12.50
C GLU A 42 18.15 10.44 -11.54
N TRP A 43 16.94 10.67 -12.05
CA TRP A 43 15.72 10.66 -11.24
C TRP A 43 14.47 10.32 -12.05
N ARG A 44 13.49 9.76 -11.35
CA ARG A 44 12.21 9.36 -11.94
C ARG A 44 11.08 9.85 -11.06
N LEU A 45 9.94 10.17 -11.68
CA LEU A 45 8.69 10.47 -11.00
C LEU A 45 7.64 9.50 -11.49
N TYR A 46 6.89 8.92 -10.56
CA TYR A 46 5.90 7.91 -10.88
C TYR A 46 4.60 8.09 -10.10
N PHE A 47 3.53 7.61 -10.72
CA PHE A 47 2.30 7.22 -10.05
C PHE A 47 2.31 5.70 -9.89
N GLU A 48 1.87 5.18 -8.75
CA GLU A 48 1.67 3.75 -8.56
C GLU A 48 0.28 3.45 -8.03
N SER A 49 -0.22 2.26 -8.36
CA SER A 49 -1.44 1.70 -7.81
C SER A 49 -1.30 0.19 -7.70
N GLY A 50 -1.82 -0.39 -6.63
CA GLY A 50 -1.86 -1.82 -6.40
C GLY A 50 -2.99 -2.20 -5.47
N GLY A 51 -3.57 -3.37 -5.69
CA GLY A 51 -4.68 -3.92 -4.92
C GLY A 51 -4.46 -5.39 -4.67
N GLY A 52 -4.76 -5.87 -3.46
CA GLY A 52 -4.54 -7.26 -3.09
C GLY A 52 -5.23 -7.63 -1.79
N LEU A 53 -4.65 -8.58 -1.07
CA LEU A 53 -5.21 -9.11 0.17
C LEU A 53 -4.26 -8.85 1.34
N VAL A 54 -4.85 -8.62 2.51
CA VAL A 54 -4.15 -8.54 3.79
C VAL A 54 -4.84 -9.42 4.82
N TYR A 55 -4.06 -10.23 5.52
CA TYR A 55 -4.51 -11.02 6.66
C TYR A 55 -3.94 -10.42 7.94
N PHE A 56 -4.80 -9.99 8.85
CA PHE A 56 -4.47 -9.52 10.19
C PHE A 56 -4.59 -10.63 11.23
N PHE A 57 -3.72 -10.62 12.24
CA PHE A 57 -3.78 -11.59 13.34
C PHE A 57 -4.97 -11.32 14.29
N ASP A 58 -5.42 -10.07 14.37
CA ASP A 58 -6.65 -9.65 15.05
C ASP A 58 -7.67 -9.11 14.04
N GLU A 59 -8.95 -9.04 14.41
CA GLU A 59 -9.97 -8.43 13.54
C GLU A 59 -9.67 -6.95 13.31
N PHE A 60 -9.72 -6.53 12.05
CA PHE A 60 -9.36 -5.17 11.64
C PHE A 60 -10.26 -4.71 10.49
N PRO A 61 -10.72 -3.44 10.45
CA PRO A 61 -10.61 -2.45 11.54
C PRO A 61 -11.44 -2.83 12.77
N THR A 62 -11.02 -2.38 13.96
CA THR A 62 -11.83 -2.50 15.18
C THR A 62 -12.93 -1.44 15.21
N SER A 63 -13.94 -1.65 16.05
CA SER A 63 -14.93 -0.62 16.35
C SER A 63 -14.27 0.61 16.99
N ASN A 64 -14.88 1.78 16.79
CA ASN A 64 -14.42 3.06 17.31
C ASN A 64 -15.61 3.98 17.65
N ASP A 65 -15.30 5.20 18.10
CA ASP A 65 -16.29 6.19 18.55
C ASP A 65 -17.28 6.65 17.46
N ARG A 66 -17.05 6.29 16.18
CA ARG A 66 -17.86 6.68 15.00
C ARG A 66 -18.46 5.51 14.23
N ASP A 67 -17.88 4.32 14.37
CA ASP A 67 -18.31 3.11 13.69
C ASP A 67 -18.21 1.92 14.65
N SER A 68 -19.36 1.36 15.04
CA SER A 68 -19.43 0.23 15.97
C SER A 68 -19.16 -1.12 15.29
N ARG A 69 -19.02 -1.16 13.96
CA ARG A 69 -18.81 -2.39 13.21
C ARG A 69 -17.40 -2.92 13.43
N LEU A 70 -17.27 -4.24 13.34
CA LEU A 70 -16.01 -4.95 13.46
C LEU A 70 -15.65 -5.58 12.11
N GLY A 71 -14.44 -5.27 11.64
CA GLY A 71 -13.90 -5.81 10.40
C GLY A 71 -13.56 -7.30 10.52
N THR A 72 -12.91 -7.83 9.49
CA THR A 72 -12.51 -9.24 9.41
C THR A 72 -11.00 -9.38 9.59
N ARG A 73 -10.50 -10.62 9.74
CA ARG A 73 -9.05 -10.87 9.68
C ARG A 73 -8.53 -10.75 8.25
N LEU A 74 -9.26 -11.30 7.28
CA LEU A 74 -8.94 -11.17 5.86
C LEU A 74 -9.66 -9.95 5.28
N ASN A 75 -8.90 -9.03 4.68
CA ASN A 75 -9.43 -7.82 4.02
C ASN A 75 -8.77 -7.64 2.65
N GLY A 76 -9.41 -6.85 1.80
CA GLY A 76 -8.76 -6.21 0.66
C GLY A 76 -7.86 -5.08 1.12
N ILE A 77 -6.75 -4.87 0.41
CA ILE A 77 -5.83 -3.75 0.60
C ILE A 77 -5.59 -3.07 -0.74
N THR A 78 -5.80 -1.77 -0.80
CA THR A 78 -5.51 -0.94 -1.98
C THR A 78 -4.55 0.16 -1.58
N LYS A 79 -3.52 0.36 -2.40
CA LYS A 79 -2.49 1.38 -2.18
C LYS A 79 -2.20 2.08 -3.49
N TYR A 80 -2.27 3.40 -3.48
CA TYR A 80 -1.91 4.22 -4.63
C TYR A 80 -1.23 5.50 -4.19
N GLY A 81 -0.42 6.09 -5.05
CA GLY A 81 0.35 7.26 -4.66
C GLY A 81 1.28 7.79 -5.73
N LEU A 82 2.02 8.82 -5.33
CA LEU A 82 3.06 9.45 -6.12
C LEU A 82 4.40 9.21 -5.43
N GLY A 83 5.41 8.87 -6.21
CA GLY A 83 6.76 8.68 -5.71
C GLY A 83 7.82 9.15 -6.67
N SER A 84 9.01 9.37 -6.13
CA SER A 84 10.21 9.63 -6.89
C SER A 84 11.26 8.58 -6.59
N GLU A 85 12.11 8.32 -7.59
CA GLU A 85 13.31 7.52 -7.45
C GLU A 85 14.51 8.39 -7.77
N VAL A 86 15.49 8.46 -6.89
CA VAL A 86 16.74 9.19 -7.12
C VAL A 86 17.89 8.19 -7.15
N ASN A 87 18.69 8.25 -8.21
CA ASN A 87 19.82 7.36 -8.41
C ASN A 87 20.91 7.63 -7.36
N ILE A 88 21.31 6.59 -6.61
CA ILE A 88 22.47 6.62 -5.72
C ILE A 88 23.68 6.00 -6.44
N THR A 89 23.45 4.87 -7.11
CA THR A 89 24.43 4.16 -7.94
C THR A 89 23.74 3.63 -9.19
N SER A 90 24.52 3.15 -10.17
CA SER A 90 23.97 2.55 -11.39
C SER A 90 22.96 1.41 -11.18
N LYS A 91 22.89 0.83 -9.97
CA LYS A 91 21.95 -0.23 -9.58
C LYS A 91 21.02 0.12 -8.43
N THR A 92 21.24 1.21 -7.70
CA THR A 92 20.53 1.51 -6.46
C THR A 92 19.83 2.85 -6.53
N TYR A 93 18.58 2.90 -6.08
CA TYR A 93 17.77 4.11 -6.05
C TYR A 93 17.19 4.35 -4.67
N LEU A 94 17.19 5.60 -4.21
CA LEU A 94 16.38 6.05 -3.09
C LEU A 94 14.94 6.26 -3.57
N LEU A 95 13.97 5.77 -2.82
CA LEU A 95 12.54 5.95 -3.08
C LEU A 95 11.97 6.86 -2.01
N ALA A 96 11.15 7.84 -2.41
CA ALA A 96 10.36 8.63 -1.47
C ALA A 96 9.07 9.10 -2.11
N GLY A 97 8.04 9.37 -1.30
CA GLY A 97 6.79 9.91 -1.83
C GLY A 97 5.64 9.90 -0.83
N VAL A 98 4.43 9.99 -1.37
CA VAL A 98 3.16 9.98 -0.63
C VAL A 98 2.26 8.88 -1.15
N ARG A 99 1.53 8.22 -0.26
CA ARG A 99 0.60 7.15 -0.59
C ARG A 99 -0.67 7.27 0.22
N HIS A 100 -1.75 6.87 -0.43
CA HIS A 100 -3.00 6.53 0.20
C HIS A 100 -3.08 5.00 0.39
N LEU A 101 -3.64 4.57 1.50
CA LEU A 101 -3.89 3.19 1.87
C LEU A 101 -5.37 3.05 2.23
N HIS A 102 -6.05 2.11 1.59
CA HIS A 102 -7.40 1.70 1.90
C HIS A 102 -7.43 0.22 2.27
N ILE A 103 -8.08 -0.12 3.38
CA ILE A 103 -8.31 -1.50 3.81
C ILE A 103 -9.78 -1.66 4.16
N SER A 104 -10.43 -2.65 3.55
CA SER A 104 -11.82 -3.03 3.85
C SER A 104 -12.06 -4.45 3.37
N ASN A 105 -13.16 -5.08 3.80
CA ASN A 105 -13.51 -6.42 3.31
C ASN A 105 -14.50 -6.40 2.15
N GLY A 106 -14.85 -5.23 1.62
CA GLY A 106 -15.71 -5.10 0.43
C GLY A 106 -17.09 -5.75 0.62
N ASN A 107 -17.62 -5.76 1.85
CA ASN A 107 -18.86 -6.43 2.23
C ASN A 107 -18.85 -7.95 2.07
N THR A 108 -17.68 -8.60 1.93
CA THR A 108 -17.59 -10.07 1.75
C THR A 108 -18.16 -10.86 2.93
N SER A 109 -18.23 -10.26 4.12
CA SER A 109 -18.89 -10.82 5.32
C SER A 109 -20.15 -10.03 5.72
N GLY A 110 -20.78 -9.34 4.75
CA GLY A 110 -21.93 -8.46 4.97
C GLY A 110 -21.55 -7.03 5.33
N VAL A 111 -22.51 -6.10 5.12
CA VAL A 111 -22.33 -4.65 5.36
C VAL A 111 -22.08 -4.33 6.83
N GLU A 112 -22.67 -5.10 7.73
CA GLU A 112 -22.49 -4.99 9.19
C GLU A 112 -21.06 -5.29 9.66
N ARG A 113 -20.25 -5.90 8.80
CA ARG A 113 -18.86 -6.25 9.08
C ARG A 113 -17.86 -5.51 8.21
N ASN A 114 -18.25 -4.44 7.52
CA ASN A 114 -17.37 -3.73 6.59
C ASN A 114 -17.06 -2.28 7.04
N PRO A 115 -16.42 -2.07 8.21
CA PRO A 115 -15.72 -0.82 8.43
C PRO A 115 -14.49 -0.75 7.49
N SER A 116 -14.15 0.46 7.02
CA SER A 116 -12.92 0.70 6.26
C SER A 116 -11.89 1.45 7.10
N HIS A 117 -10.63 1.31 6.74
CA HIS A 117 -9.55 2.14 7.22
C HIS A 117 -8.88 2.82 6.04
N ASP A 118 -8.84 4.15 6.09
CA ASP A 118 -8.26 5.01 5.08
C ASP A 118 -7.15 5.85 5.73
N SER A 119 -5.95 5.78 5.16
CA SER A 119 -4.78 6.48 5.66
C SER A 119 -3.99 7.13 4.54
N ASN A 120 -3.37 8.27 4.82
CA ASN A 120 -2.43 8.94 3.93
C ASN A 120 -1.09 9.08 4.65
N GLY A 121 0.01 8.85 3.96
CA GLY A 121 1.32 8.92 4.59
C GLY A 121 2.47 9.07 3.62
N PHE A 122 3.61 9.47 4.16
CA PHE A 122 4.89 9.48 3.46
C PHE A 122 5.53 8.09 3.49
N PHE A 123 6.35 7.80 2.49
CA PHE A 123 7.22 6.64 2.53
C PHE A 123 8.64 7.01 2.11
N ILE A 124 9.59 6.23 2.60
CA ILE A 124 10.98 6.22 2.17
C ILE A 124 11.42 4.76 2.00
N GLY A 125 12.31 4.48 1.06
CA GLY A 125 12.84 3.15 0.85
C GLY A 125 13.99 3.15 -0.14
N PHE A 126 14.44 1.97 -0.53
CA PHE A 126 15.46 1.79 -1.57
C PHE A 126 15.01 0.70 -2.55
N SER A 127 15.47 0.79 -3.80
CA SER A 127 15.36 -0.29 -4.77
C SER A 127 16.73 -0.67 -5.31
N TYR A 128 16.88 -1.95 -5.63
CA TYR A 128 18.10 -2.51 -6.20
C TYR A 128 17.75 -3.28 -7.48
N ASN A 129 18.49 -3.01 -8.55
CA ASN A 129 18.38 -3.76 -9.80
C ASN A 129 19.39 -4.91 -9.80
N LEU A 130 18.90 -6.15 -9.82
CA LEU A 130 19.70 -7.37 -9.79
C LEU A 130 20.54 -7.54 -11.07
#